data_AF-A0AAQ4DXV2-F1
#
_entry.id   AF-A0AAQ4DXV2-F1
#
_cell.length_a   1.000
_cell.length_b   1.000
_cell.length_c   1.000
_cell.angle_alpha   90.00
_cell.angle_beta   90.00
_cell.angle_gamma   90.00
#
_symmetry.space_group_name_H-M   'P 1'
#
loop_
_entity.id
_entity.type
_entity.pdbx_description
1 polymer ?
#
loop_
_entity_poly.entity_id
_entity_poly.type
_entity_poly.pdbx_seq_one_letter_code
_entity_poly.pdbx_strand_id
1 'polypeptide(L)'
;MLLQPREDGLFLVRESTNYPGDYTLCVCFRSKVEHYRVIYRLGKLTIDEEEYFEGLPQLIEHYEQDADGLCTRLSRSVPKQGGELAIDHRAFEMAGWAIKKQDLQVIENIGKGEFGDVLLANYKGQKVAVKKIKESGKNMLIAEASLMT
;
A
#
# COMPACT_ATOMS: atom_id res chain seq x y z
N MET A 1 0.74 1.44 19.42
CA MET A 1 -0.02 0.26 18.93
C MET A 1 -1.11 0.81 18.01
N LEU A 2 -1.18 0.41 16.73
CA LEU A 2 -1.94 1.14 15.71
C LEU A 2 -3.48 1.08 15.88
N LEU A 3 -4.00 0.04 16.55
CA LEU A 3 -5.43 -0.10 16.85
C LEU A 3 -5.77 0.57 18.18
N GLN A 4 -5.73 1.91 18.21
CA GLN A 4 -6.14 2.72 19.35
C GLN A 4 -6.95 3.94 18.88
N PRO A 5 -8.01 4.34 19.60
CA PRO A 5 -8.63 3.63 20.74
C PRO A 5 -9.24 2.27 20.33
N ARG A 6 -9.34 1.30 21.25
CA ARG A 6 -9.86 -0.05 20.94
C ARG A 6 -11.39 -0.03 20.84
N GLU A 7 -11.89 0.51 19.75
CA GLU A 7 -13.30 0.61 19.41
C GLU A 7 -13.74 -0.60 18.58
N ASP A 8 -14.96 -1.08 18.81
CA ASP A 8 -15.50 -2.22 18.09
C ASP A 8 -15.64 -1.91 16.60
N GLY A 9 -15.11 -2.80 15.77
CA GLY A 9 -15.05 -2.65 14.32
C GLY A 9 -13.92 -1.75 13.81
N LEU A 10 -13.06 -1.21 14.69
CA LEU A 10 -11.81 -0.57 14.25
C LEU A 10 -10.89 -1.61 13.64
N PHE A 11 -10.42 -1.41 12.41
CA PHE A 11 -9.63 -2.42 11.71
C PHE A 11 -8.44 -1.87 10.93
N LEU A 12 -7.51 -2.76 10.58
CA LEU A 12 -6.48 -2.50 9.57
C LEU A 12 -6.16 -3.77 8.78
N VAL A 13 -5.68 -3.60 7.56
CA VAL A 13 -5.09 -4.68 6.76
C VAL A 13 -3.58 -4.44 6.68
N ARG A 14 -2.81 -5.50 6.89
CA ARG A 14 -1.35 -5.49 6.77
C ARG A 14 -0.87 -6.73 6.04
N GLU A 15 0.36 -6.70 5.54
CA GLU A 15 1.02 -7.90 5.04
C GLU A 15 1.23 -8.91 6.17
N SER A 16 1.08 -10.19 5.83
CA SER A 16 1.33 -11.28 6.76
C SER A 16 2.83 -11.48 6.94
N THR A 17 3.28 -11.37 8.19
CA THR A 17 4.68 -11.66 8.57
C THR A 17 4.99 -13.14 8.59
N ASN A 18 3.96 -13.98 8.76
CA ASN A 18 4.12 -15.43 8.91
C ASN A 18 3.94 -16.17 7.58
N TYR A 19 3.26 -15.55 6.62
CA TYR A 19 2.94 -16.13 5.32
C TYR A 19 3.17 -15.09 4.22
N PRO A 20 4.39 -15.00 3.66
CA PRO A 20 4.71 -14.07 2.59
C PRO A 20 3.73 -14.21 1.42
N GLY A 21 3.16 -13.09 0.96
CA GLY A 21 2.17 -13.04 -0.11
C GLY A 21 0.71 -12.98 0.37
N ASP A 22 0.45 -13.29 1.64
CA ASP A 22 -0.89 -13.15 2.24
C ASP A 22 -1.04 -11.83 2.99
N TYR A 23 -2.29 -11.46 3.28
CA TYR A 23 -2.60 -10.34 4.17
C TYR A 23 -3.16 -10.84 5.51
N THR A 24 -3.17 -9.95 6.49
CA THR A 24 -3.84 -10.13 7.79
C THR A 24 -4.77 -8.97 8.03
N LEU A 25 -6.07 -9.25 8.14
CA LEU A 25 -7.09 -8.33 8.63
C LEU A 25 -7.08 -8.37 10.16
N CYS A 26 -6.85 -7.23 10.79
CA CYS A 26 -6.84 -7.10 12.25
C CYS A 26 -8.06 -6.27 12.65
N VAL A 27 -8.92 -6.80 13.52
CA VAL A 27 -10.20 -6.17 13.91
C VAL A 27 -10.27 -6.03 15.43
N CYS A 28 -10.65 -4.84 15.91
CA CYS A 28 -10.94 -4.63 17.31
C CYS A 28 -12.36 -5.07 17.64
N PHE A 29 -12.50 -5.86 18.70
CA PHE A 29 -13.80 -6.23 19.26
C PHE A 29 -13.66 -6.50 20.76
N ARG A 30 -14.55 -5.91 21.56
CA ARG A 30 -14.59 -6.02 23.03
C ARG A 30 -13.22 -5.76 23.66
N SER A 31 -12.56 -4.68 23.22
CA SER A 31 -11.21 -4.29 23.67
C SER A 31 -10.09 -5.32 23.37
N LYS A 32 -10.33 -6.32 22.53
CA LYS A 32 -9.33 -7.27 22.01
C LYS A 32 -9.08 -7.03 20.53
N VAL A 33 -8.03 -7.64 19.99
CA VAL A 33 -7.72 -7.61 18.56
C VAL A 33 -7.79 -9.05 18.05
N GLU A 34 -8.68 -9.28 17.11
CA GLU A 34 -8.79 -10.55 16.38
C GLU A 34 -8.04 -10.44 15.04
N HIS A 35 -7.45 -11.54 14.60
CA HIS A 35 -6.61 -11.60 13.41
C HIS A 35 -7.13 -12.66 12.44
N TYR A 36 -7.51 -12.21 11.24
CA TYR A 36 -8.00 -13.05 10.16
C TYR A 36 -6.97 -13.09 9.05
N ARG A 37 -6.63 -14.29 8.58
CA ARG A 37 -5.74 -14.47 7.44
C ARG A 37 -6.54 -14.25 6.17
N VAL A 38 -6.05 -13.39 5.29
CA VAL A 38 -6.62 -13.18 3.96
C VAL A 38 -5.65 -13.82 2.97
N ILE A 39 -6.10 -14.86 2.28
CA ILE A 39 -5.27 -15.66 1.37
C ILE A 39 -5.65 -15.39 -0.08
N TYR A 40 -4.67 -15.56 -0.99
CA TYR A 40 -4.93 -15.51 -2.42
C TYR A 40 -5.11 -16.94 -2.98
N ARG A 41 -6.31 -17.27 -3.43
CA ARG A 41 -6.66 -18.55 -4.04
C ARG A 41 -7.53 -18.35 -5.27
N LEU A 42 -7.31 -19.20 -6.29
CA LEU A 42 -8.09 -19.18 -7.54
C LEU A 42 -8.11 -17.80 -8.23
N GLY A 43 -7.05 -17.00 -8.05
CA GLY A 43 -6.99 -15.64 -8.60
C GLY A 43 -7.75 -14.58 -7.79
N LYS A 44 -8.23 -14.91 -6.59
CA LYS A 44 -9.06 -14.04 -5.76
C LYS A 44 -8.62 -14.08 -4.28
N LEU A 45 -9.05 -13.10 -3.50
CA LEU A 45 -8.82 -13.04 -2.05
C LEU A 45 -9.98 -13.69 -1.29
N THR A 46 -9.68 -14.35 -0.17
CA THR A 46 -10.69 -14.96 0.72
C THR A 46 -10.20 -15.04 2.16
N ILE A 47 -11.11 -15.06 3.13
CA ILE A 47 -10.83 -15.30 4.56
C ILE A 47 -11.26 -16.71 4.99
N ASP A 48 -12.40 -17.19 4.48
CA ASP A 48 -13.08 -18.42 4.89
C ASP A 48 -13.03 -19.54 3.84
N GLU A 49 -12.51 -19.28 2.65
CA GLU A 49 -12.53 -20.17 1.48
C GLU A 49 -13.94 -20.46 0.91
N GLU A 50 -14.96 -19.73 1.37
CA GLU A 50 -16.34 -19.80 0.88
C GLU A 50 -16.63 -18.62 -0.06
N GLU A 51 -16.23 -17.41 0.34
CA GLU A 51 -16.39 -16.19 -0.45
C GLU A 51 -15.08 -15.70 -1.05
N TYR A 52 -15.14 -15.16 -2.28
CA TYR A 52 -13.97 -14.80 -3.07
C TYR A 52 -14.10 -13.41 -3.68
N PHE A 53 -13.09 -12.57 -3.47
CA PHE A 53 -13.09 -11.16 -3.85
C PHE A 53 -11.96 -10.83 -4.83
N GLU A 54 -12.21 -9.95 -5.79
CA GLU A 54 -11.20 -9.52 -6.78
C GLU A 54 -10.05 -8.70 -6.15
N GLY A 55 -10.29 -8.10 -4.98
CA GLY A 55 -9.32 -7.24 -4.31
C GLY A 55 -9.73 -6.90 -2.88
N LEU A 56 -8.79 -6.30 -2.14
CA LEU A 56 -9.02 -5.85 -0.77
C LEU A 56 -10.20 -4.88 -0.65
N PRO A 57 -10.42 -3.90 -1.57
CA PRO A 57 -11.57 -3.00 -1.46
C PRO A 57 -12.92 -3.74 -1.42
N GLN A 58 -13.13 -4.72 -2.31
CA GLN A 58 -14.39 -5.48 -2.34
C GLN A 58 -14.56 -6.35 -1.09
N LEU A 59 -13.48 -6.99 -0.64
CA LEU A 59 -13.48 -7.78 0.59
C LEU A 59 -13.88 -6.92 1.80
N ILE A 60 -13.32 -5.71 1.92
CA ILE A 60 -13.63 -4.81 3.02
C ILE A 60 -15.08 -4.31 2.93
N GLU A 61 -15.54 -3.91 1.75
CA GLU A 61 -16.93 -3.45 1.55
C GLU A 61 -17.95 -4.51 1.97
N HIS A 62 -17.69 -5.78 1.66
CA HIS A 62 -18.52 -6.90 2.13
C HIS A 62 -18.61 -6.96 3.65
N TYR A 63 -17.45 -6.99 4.33
CA TYR A 63 -17.40 -7.11 5.78
C TYR A 63 -17.79 -5.82 6.54
N GLU A 64 -17.93 -4.70 5.84
CA GLU A 64 -18.57 -3.47 6.35
C GLU A 64 -20.10 -3.61 6.38
N GLN A 65 -20.70 -4.34 5.45
CA GLN A 65 -22.15 -4.56 5.38
C GLN A 65 -22.63 -5.65 6.35
N ASP A 66 -21.93 -6.77 6.41
CA ASP A 66 -22.23 -7.90 7.30
C ASP A 66 -20.94 -8.44 7.94
N ALA A 67 -21.01 -8.93 9.18
CA ALA A 67 -19.84 -9.53 9.81
C ALA A 67 -19.47 -10.85 9.14
N ASP A 68 -20.47 -11.59 8.64
CA ASP A 68 -20.30 -12.81 7.85
C ASP A 68 -19.17 -13.74 8.36
N GLY A 69 -19.24 -14.10 9.65
CA GLY A 69 -18.24 -14.95 10.32
C GLY A 69 -17.11 -14.21 11.05
N LEU A 70 -16.92 -12.91 10.82
CA LEU A 70 -16.06 -12.08 11.65
C LEU A 70 -16.67 -11.83 13.03
N CYS A 71 -15.83 -11.44 13.99
CA CYS A 71 -16.25 -11.14 15.36
C CYS A 71 -17.18 -9.92 15.47
N THR A 72 -17.10 -9.01 14.50
CA THR A 72 -17.95 -7.84 14.32
C THR A 72 -17.81 -7.36 12.88
N ARG A 73 -18.78 -6.56 12.42
CA ARG A 73 -18.67 -5.79 11.18
C ARG A 73 -17.49 -4.82 11.25
N LEU A 74 -16.87 -4.58 10.10
CA LEU A 74 -15.90 -3.52 9.92
C LEU A 74 -16.64 -2.17 9.97
N SER A 75 -16.10 -1.22 10.74
CA SER A 75 -16.75 0.08 10.95
C SER A 75 -15.84 1.25 10.60
N ARG A 76 -14.57 1.18 11.01
CA ARG A 76 -13.60 2.25 10.76
C ARG A 76 -12.23 1.66 10.49
N SER A 77 -11.59 2.07 9.40
CA SER A 77 -10.19 1.74 9.17
C SER A 77 -9.28 2.63 10.03
N VAL A 78 -8.14 2.10 10.45
CA VAL A 78 -7.09 2.91 11.08
C VAL A 78 -6.51 3.85 10.01
N PRO A 79 -6.52 5.18 10.23
CA PRO A 79 -5.87 6.10 9.31
C PRO A 79 -4.38 5.76 9.25
N LYS A 80 -3.84 5.65 8.04
CA LYS A 80 -2.42 5.38 7.83
C LYS A 80 -1.62 6.50 8.49
N GLN A 81 -0.90 6.19 9.58
CA GLN A 81 0.03 7.14 10.19
C GLN A 81 1.11 7.45 9.15
N GLY A 82 1.10 8.68 8.64
CA GLY A 82 1.92 9.10 7.48
C GLY A 82 1.11 9.70 6.32
N GLY A 83 -0.23 9.72 6.41
CA GLY A 83 -1.10 10.33 5.41
C GLY A 83 -1.09 9.55 4.08
N GLU A 84 -2.16 9.70 3.31
CA GLU A 84 -1.96 9.73 1.87
C GLU A 84 -1.02 10.91 1.62
N LEU A 85 0.24 10.62 1.32
CA LEU A 85 1.06 11.58 0.60
C LEU A 85 0.42 11.69 -0.78
N ALA A 86 -0.70 12.42 -0.88
CA ALA A 86 -1.04 13.09 -2.11
C ALA A 86 0.14 14.03 -2.33
N ILE A 87 1.07 13.64 -3.21
CA ILE A 87 2.12 14.57 -3.64
C ILE A 87 1.37 15.75 -4.22
N ASP A 88 1.34 16.85 -3.49
CA ASP A 88 1.00 18.12 -4.09
C ASP A 88 2.11 18.43 -5.09
N HIS A 89 1.82 18.17 -6.37
CA HIS A 89 2.72 18.43 -7.48
C HIS A 89 3.30 19.85 -7.42
N ARG A 90 2.50 20.82 -6.95
CA ARG A 90 2.97 22.21 -6.80
C ARG A 90 3.95 22.36 -5.66
N ALA A 91 3.75 21.68 -4.52
CA ALA A 91 4.69 21.73 -3.41
C ALA A 91 6.07 21.15 -3.81
N PHE A 92 6.07 20.06 -4.58
CA PHE A 92 7.31 19.43 -5.08
C PHE A 92 8.04 20.30 -6.12
N GLU A 93 7.28 20.99 -6.98
CA GLU A 93 7.81 21.97 -7.94
C GLU A 93 8.38 23.20 -7.23
N MET A 94 7.65 23.78 -6.26
CA MET A 94 8.08 24.95 -5.50
C MET A 94 9.34 24.67 -4.66
N ALA A 95 9.49 23.44 -4.16
CA ALA A 95 10.66 23.02 -3.40
C ALA A 95 11.87 22.69 -4.31
N GLY A 96 11.74 22.76 -5.64
CA GLY A 96 12.83 22.55 -6.58
C GLY A 96 13.22 21.09 -6.80
N TRP A 97 12.41 20.15 -6.31
CA TRP A 97 12.65 18.70 -6.47
C TRP A 97 12.15 18.15 -7.81
N ALA A 98 11.32 18.92 -8.53
CA ALA A 98 10.86 18.56 -9.86
C ALA A 98 11.95 18.82 -10.92
N ILE A 99 12.33 17.78 -11.66
CA ILE A 99 13.25 17.88 -12.80
C ILE A 99 12.49 17.79 -14.12
N LYS A 100 12.95 18.55 -15.12
CA LYS A 100 12.38 18.43 -16.47
C LYS A 100 12.90 17.16 -17.11
N LYS A 101 12.01 16.36 -17.69
CA LYS A 101 12.38 15.09 -18.36
C LYS A 101 13.48 15.24 -19.41
N GLN A 102 13.53 16.38 -20.09
CA GLN A 102 14.57 16.71 -21.09
C GLN A 102 15.98 16.85 -20.50
N ASP A 103 16.11 17.14 -19.20
CA ASP A 103 17.40 17.24 -18.51
C ASP A 103 17.95 15.87 -18.09
N LEU A 104 17.16 14.81 -18.31
CA LEU A 104 17.45 13.43 -17.94
C LEU A 104 17.66 12.59 -19.20
N GLN A 105 18.89 12.14 -19.42
CA GLN A 105 19.24 11.27 -20.55
C GLN A 105 19.29 9.82 -20.08
N VAL A 106 18.23 9.06 -20.34
CA VAL A 106 18.18 7.63 -20.01
C VAL A 106 19.16 6.86 -20.88
N ILE A 107 19.98 6.02 -20.24
CA ILE A 107 21.05 5.24 -20.89
C ILE A 107 20.59 3.80 -21.07
N GLU A 108 20.36 3.07 -19.98
CA GLU A 108 20.01 1.65 -20.03
C GLU A 108 19.14 1.25 -18.83
N ASN A 109 18.47 0.09 -18.95
CA ASN A 109 17.82 -0.54 -17.81
C ASN A 109 18.87 -1.32 -17.01
N ILE A 110 19.05 -0.95 -15.75
CA ILE A 110 20.03 -1.55 -14.84
C ILE A 110 19.41 -2.50 -13.82
N GLY A 111 18.09 -2.66 -13.82
CA GLY A 111 17.44 -3.62 -12.94
C GLY A 111 15.92 -3.51 -12.91
N LYS A 112 15.32 -4.48 -12.23
CA LYS A 112 13.89 -4.50 -11.94
C LYS A 112 13.74 -4.69 -10.43
N GLY A 113 13.27 -3.65 -9.75
CA GLY A 113 12.97 -3.70 -8.32
C GLY A 113 11.52 -4.08 -8.06
N GLU A 114 11.14 -4.20 -6.79
CA GLU A 114 9.76 -4.55 -6.37
C GLU A 114 8.70 -3.59 -6.91
N PHE A 115 9.07 -2.34 -7.21
CA PHE A 115 8.12 -1.29 -7.60
C PHE A 115 8.28 -0.78 -9.04
N GLY A 116 9.10 -1.46 -9.87
CA GLY A 116 9.26 -1.10 -11.28
C GLY A 116 10.68 -1.24 -11.82
N ASP A 117 10.87 -0.74 -13.04
CA ASP A 117 12.15 -0.78 -13.74
C ASP A 117 13.08 0.32 -13.21
N VAL A 118 14.35 -0.01 -13.00
CA VAL A 118 15.39 0.93 -12.58
C VAL A 118 16.30 1.18 -13.78
N LEU A 119 16.41 2.45 -14.17
CA LEU A 119 17.15 2.89 -15.33
C LEU A 119 18.37 3.67 -14.89
N LEU A 120 19.52 3.47 -15.53
CA LEU A 120 20.65 4.38 -15.44
C LEU A 120 20.38 5.58 -16.36
N ALA A 121 20.57 6.78 -15.86
CA ALA A 121 20.48 8.01 -16.64
C ALA A 121 21.64 8.96 -16.33
N ASN A 122 21.86 9.92 -17.21
CA ASN A 122 22.72 11.07 -16.97
C ASN A 122 21.85 12.30 -16.67
N TYR A 123 22.08 12.93 -15.52
CA TYR A 123 21.44 14.18 -15.11
C TYR A 123 22.54 15.21 -14.85
N LYS A 124 22.59 16.28 -15.65
CA LYS A 124 23.61 17.35 -15.56
C LYS A 124 25.07 16.84 -15.51
N GLY A 125 25.37 15.76 -16.24
CA GLY A 125 26.72 15.17 -16.27
C GLY A 125 27.01 14.18 -15.15
N GLN A 126 26.04 13.89 -14.28
CA GLN A 126 26.13 12.89 -13.21
C GLN A 126 25.30 11.65 -13.57
N LYS A 127 25.88 10.46 -13.36
CA LYS A 127 25.15 9.19 -13.48
C LYS A 127 24.20 9.03 -12.29
N VAL A 128 22.92 8.79 -12.57
CA VAL A 128 21.85 8.64 -11.58
C VAL A 128 21.01 7.40 -11.89
N ALA A 129 20.41 6.81 -10.86
CA ALA A 129 19.41 5.76 -11.01
C ALA A 129 18.00 6.37 -11.03
N VAL A 130 17.16 5.92 -11.95
CA VAL A 130 15.80 6.42 -12.18
C VAL A 130 14.83 5.24 -12.06
N LYS A 131 14.02 5.25 -11.00
CA LYS A 131 13.00 4.22 -10.76
C LYS A 131 11.71 4.60 -11.49
N LYS A 132 11.36 3.87 -12.54
CA LYS A 132 10.17 4.12 -13.36
C LYS A 132 8.99 3.33 -12.80
N ILE A 133 7.95 4.06 -12.42
CA ILE A 133 6.76 3.49 -11.78
C ILE A 133 5.75 3.05 -12.84
N LYS A 134 5.18 1.84 -12.70
CA LYS A 134 4.00 1.38 -13.48
C LYS A 134 2.74 1.90 -12.82
N GLU A 135 1.69 2.22 -13.58
CA GLU A 135 0.47 2.89 -13.07
C GLU A 135 -0.17 2.23 -11.85
N SER A 136 0.03 0.93 -11.64
CA SER A 136 -0.43 0.16 -10.48
C SER A 136 0.35 0.39 -9.17
N GLY A 137 1.49 1.09 -9.19
CA GLY A 137 2.41 1.26 -8.06
C GLY A 137 2.54 2.68 -7.51
N LYS A 138 1.72 3.63 -7.97
CA LYS A 138 1.83 5.05 -7.60
C LYS A 138 1.77 5.28 -6.08
N ASN A 139 0.93 4.56 -5.34
CA ASN A 139 0.72 4.82 -3.91
C ASN A 139 1.83 4.27 -2.99
N MET A 140 2.61 3.27 -3.42
CA MET A 140 3.60 2.61 -2.56
C MET A 140 4.98 3.29 -2.57
N LEU A 141 5.35 3.96 -3.65
CA LEU A 141 6.66 4.61 -3.79
C LEU A 141 6.70 6.05 -3.26
N ILE A 142 5.54 6.70 -3.15
CA ILE A 142 5.46 8.06 -2.61
C ILE A 142 5.92 8.10 -1.14
N ALA A 143 5.65 7.04 -0.39
CA ALA A 143 6.14 6.88 0.97
C ALA A 143 7.68 6.77 1.01
N GLU A 144 8.28 6.04 0.06
CA GLU A 144 9.74 5.86 -0.02
C GLU A 144 10.45 7.18 -0.36
N ALA A 145 9.93 7.96 -1.33
CA ALA A 145 10.53 9.25 -1.72
C ALA A 145 10.43 10.32 -0.62
N SER A 146 9.37 10.30 0.18
CA SER A 146 9.19 11.25 1.29
C SER A 146 10.09 10.95 2.50
N LEU A 147 10.68 9.75 2.56
CA LEU A 147 11.67 9.35 3.57
C LEU A 147 13.12 9.67 3.15
N MET A 148 13.34 10.13 1.90
CA MET A 148 14.67 10.44 1.35
C MET A 148 15.01 11.94 1.46
N THR A 149 14.83 12.53 2.64
CA THR A 149 15.30 13.89 3.00
C THR A 149 16.43 13.81 4.01
#